data_AF-A0A2K0TJ05-F1
#
_entry.id   AF-A0A2K0TJ05-F1
#
_cell.length_a   1.000
_cell.length_b   1.000
_cell.length_c   1.000
_cell.angle_alpha   90.00
_cell.angle_beta   90.00
_cell.angle_gamma   90.00
#
_symmetry.space_group_name_H-M   'P 1'
#
loop_
_entity.id
_entity.type
_entity.pdbx_description
1 polymer ?
#
loop_
_entity_poly.entity_id
_entity_poly.type
_entity_poly.pdbx_seq_one_letter_code
_entity_poly.pdbx_strand_id
1 'polypeptide(L)'
;MAIETFKFLTPEPIEHFMTYGWVSIPSAFTREQAQAWTKDLWTRLGYDENDPSTWVLEKINMPVLNTIDVRDFAPKAWGAICELSGGEKRVAEISRLWGDNFIVNFSSAKLKVRIIGPRDLDNWHVDGDSFIHHLDSPNQGLLVIPCITDV
;
A
#
# COMPACT_ATOMS: atom_id res chain seq x y z
N MET A 1 1.64 -5.71 26.32
CA MET A 1 0.31 -6.28 26.61
C MET A 1 -0.43 -6.41 25.29
N ALA A 2 -1.23 -7.45 25.10
CA ALA A 2 -2.07 -7.58 23.91
C ALA A 2 -3.13 -6.46 23.91
N ILE A 3 -3.67 -6.12 22.74
CA ILE A 3 -4.71 -5.10 22.64
C ILE A 3 -5.99 -5.67 23.26
N GLU A 4 -6.51 -4.96 24.26
CA GLU A 4 -7.72 -5.39 24.99
C GLU A 4 -9.01 -4.92 24.30
N THR A 5 -8.92 -3.93 23.40
CA THR A 5 -10.07 -3.40 22.66
C THR A 5 -9.62 -2.78 21.34
N PHE A 6 -10.22 -3.23 20.23
CA PHE A 6 -10.05 -2.65 18.90
C PHE A 6 -10.99 -1.45 18.74
N LYS A 7 -10.42 -0.29 18.38
CA LYS A 7 -11.11 0.97 18.10
C LYS A 7 -11.23 1.26 16.62
N PHE A 8 -10.27 0.80 15.81
CA PHE A 8 -10.20 1.09 14.38
C PHE A 8 -10.74 -0.05 13.52
N LEU A 9 -10.58 -1.29 13.97
CA LEU A 9 -11.14 -2.47 13.33
C LEU A 9 -12.36 -2.99 14.08
N THR A 10 -13.42 -3.31 13.34
CA THR A 10 -14.55 -4.08 13.86
C THR A 10 -14.21 -5.58 13.83
N PRO A 11 -14.99 -6.44 14.50
CA PRO A 11 -14.72 -7.88 14.55
C PRO A 11 -14.61 -8.56 13.18
N GLU A 12 -15.44 -8.15 12.22
CA GLU A 12 -15.48 -8.78 10.88
C GLU A 12 -14.18 -8.56 10.07
N PRO A 13 -13.63 -7.34 9.91
CA PRO A 13 -12.30 -7.11 9.33
C PRO A 13 -11.18 -7.88 10.02
N ILE A 14 -11.25 -8.07 11.35
CA ILE A 14 -10.27 -8.87 12.10
C ILE A 14 -10.39 -10.34 11.72
N GLU A 15 -11.60 -10.89 11.72
CA GLU A 15 -11.85 -12.28 11.31
C GLU A 15 -11.40 -12.52 9.86
N HIS A 16 -11.68 -11.57 8.96
CA HIS A 16 -11.21 -11.61 7.58
C HIS A 16 -9.68 -11.62 7.51
N PHE A 17 -9.00 -10.75 8.25
CA PHE A 17 -7.54 -10.74 8.32
C PHE A 17 -6.98 -12.06 8.84
N MET A 18 -7.56 -12.62 9.90
CA MET A 18 -7.12 -13.90 10.47
C MET A 18 -7.37 -15.08 9.52
N THR A 19 -8.43 -15.02 8.71
CA THR A 19 -8.80 -16.10 7.78
C THR A 19 -8.00 -16.05 6.49
N TYR A 20 -7.81 -14.85 5.93
CA TYR A 20 -7.28 -14.65 4.58
C TYR A 20 -5.91 -13.96 4.53
N GLY A 21 -5.40 -13.48 5.66
CA GLY A 21 -4.10 -12.81 5.74
C GLY A 21 -4.10 -11.36 5.24
N TRP A 22 -5.26 -10.78 4.92
CA TRP A 22 -5.37 -9.40 4.44
C TRP A 22 -6.70 -8.76 4.86
N VAL A 23 -6.74 -7.44 4.82
CA VAL A 23 -7.96 -6.65 5.08
C VAL A 23 -7.90 -5.34 4.29
N SER A 24 -9.05 -4.85 3.80
CA SER A 24 -9.13 -3.51 3.21
C SER A 24 -9.63 -2.50 4.24
N ILE A 25 -9.04 -1.31 4.23
CA ILE A 25 -9.45 -0.18 5.08
C ILE A 25 -10.04 0.90 4.18
N PRO A 26 -11.35 0.88 3.89
CA PRO A 26 -11.95 1.86 3.00
C PRO A 26 -11.91 3.25 3.62
N SER A 27 -11.72 4.25 2.77
CA SER A 27 -11.67 5.68 3.14
C SER A 27 -10.63 5.94 4.25
N ALA A 28 -9.43 5.39 4.09
CA ALA A 28 -8.30 5.65 4.99
C ALA A 28 -7.82 7.11 4.96
N PHE A 29 -8.01 7.78 3.82
CA PHE A 29 -7.72 9.18 3.54
C PHE A 29 -8.75 9.69 2.50
N THR A 30 -8.84 11.00 2.30
CA THR A 30 -9.79 11.61 1.37
C THR A 30 -9.26 11.66 -0.07
N ARG A 31 -10.16 11.89 -1.03
CA ARG A 31 -9.79 12.09 -2.44
C ARG A 31 -8.90 13.32 -2.62
N GLU A 32 -9.15 14.38 -1.86
CA GLU A 32 -8.35 15.61 -1.89
C GLU A 32 -6.94 15.38 -1.35
N GLN A 33 -6.80 14.60 -0.28
CA GLN A 33 -5.49 14.19 0.25
C GLN A 33 -4.72 13.36 -0.78
N ALA A 34 -5.39 12.40 -1.44
CA ALA A 34 -4.82 11.61 -2.52
C ALA A 34 -4.33 12.48 -3.68
N GLN A 35 -5.18 13.39 -4.17
CA GLN A 35 -4.84 14.33 -5.26
C GLN A 35 -3.67 15.24 -4.90
N ALA A 36 -3.65 15.78 -3.67
CA ALA A 36 -2.55 16.61 -3.20
C ALA A 36 -1.23 15.82 -3.15
N TRP A 37 -1.29 14.54 -2.77
CA TRP A 37 -0.13 13.66 -2.71
C TRP A 37 0.40 13.27 -4.10
N THR A 38 -0.46 13.22 -5.12
CA THR A 38 -0.09 12.88 -6.50
C THR A 38 0.06 14.08 -7.43
N LYS A 39 0.02 15.31 -6.91
CA LYS A 39 0.03 16.53 -7.75
C LYS A 39 1.22 16.63 -8.70
N ASP A 40 2.37 16.08 -8.32
CA ASP A 40 3.63 16.13 -9.08
C ASP A 40 3.91 14.83 -9.85
N LEU A 41 2.97 13.87 -9.84
CA LEU A 41 3.14 12.52 -10.40
C LEU A 41 3.56 12.57 -11.88
N TRP A 42 2.77 13.24 -12.72
CA TRP A 42 2.98 13.33 -14.16
C TRP A 42 4.27 14.05 -14.53
N THR A 43 4.58 15.15 -13.83
CA THR A 43 5.85 15.87 -13.97
C THR A 43 7.05 14.98 -13.65
N ARG A 44 6.98 14.18 -12.57
CA ARG A 44 8.05 13.25 -12.17
C ARG A 44 8.22 12.09 -13.16
N LEU A 45 7.12 11.66 -13.80
CA LEU A 45 7.15 10.61 -14.83
C LEU A 45 7.67 11.14 -16.17
N GLY A 46 7.49 12.43 -16.45
CA GLY A 46 7.72 13.01 -17.77
C GLY A 46 6.65 12.59 -18.79
N TYR A 47 5.46 12.21 -18.32
CA TYR A 47 4.32 11.77 -19.13
C TYR A 47 3.20 12.80 -19.09
N ASP A 48 2.35 12.81 -20.11
CA ASP A 48 1.12 13.59 -20.13
C ASP A 48 -0.05 12.71 -19.66
N GLU A 49 -0.76 13.15 -18.62
CA GLU A 49 -1.95 12.49 -18.08
C GLU A 49 -3.05 12.25 -19.14
N ASN A 50 -3.11 13.12 -20.14
CA ASN A 50 -4.18 13.11 -21.14
C ASN A 50 -3.74 12.50 -22.48
N ASP A 51 -2.47 12.08 -22.59
CA ASP A 51 -1.95 11.41 -23.78
C ASP A 51 -1.26 10.08 -23.42
N PRO A 52 -2.02 8.96 -23.45
CA PRO A 52 -1.48 7.63 -23.20
C PRO A 52 -0.37 7.19 -24.17
N SER A 53 -0.18 7.86 -25.31
CA SER A 53 0.95 7.56 -26.20
C SER A 53 2.30 7.91 -25.59
N THR A 54 2.31 8.79 -24.57
CA THR A 54 3.49 9.13 -23.79
C THR A 54 3.85 8.06 -22.75
N TRP A 55 2.92 7.16 -22.40
CA TRP A 55 3.09 6.16 -21.34
C TRP A 55 3.83 4.92 -21.86
N VAL A 56 5.14 5.05 -22.04
CA VAL A 56 5.95 4.04 -22.76
C VAL A 56 6.23 2.75 -21.97
N LEU A 57 6.08 2.76 -20.64
CA LEU A 57 6.28 1.60 -19.77
C LEU A 57 4.94 1.13 -19.17
N GLU A 58 4.75 -0.19 -19.05
CA GLU A 58 3.54 -0.76 -18.42
C GLU A 58 3.50 -0.50 -16.91
N LYS A 59 4.65 -0.63 -16.23
CA LYS A 59 4.80 -0.42 -14.78
C LYS A 59 6.04 0.41 -14.48
N ILE A 60 5.91 1.37 -13.56
CA ILE A 60 7.02 2.17 -13.05
C ILE A 60 7.02 2.16 -11.53
N ASN A 61 8.15 1.78 -10.93
CA ASN A 61 8.43 1.98 -9.51
C ASN A 61 9.16 3.32 -9.37
N MET A 62 8.53 4.33 -8.78
CA MET A 62 9.12 5.67 -8.65
C MET A 62 10.07 5.76 -7.44
N PRO A 63 11.13 6.58 -7.50
CA PRO A 63 11.95 6.87 -6.33
C PRO A 63 11.20 7.76 -5.33
N VAL A 64 11.51 7.64 -4.04
CA VAL A 64 10.99 8.55 -3.00
C VAL A 64 11.64 9.93 -3.15
N LEU A 65 10.81 10.98 -3.18
CA LEU A 65 11.26 12.38 -3.06
C LEU A 65 10.69 13.03 -1.79
N ASN A 66 9.48 12.64 -1.39
CA ASN A 66 8.79 13.19 -0.22
C ASN A 66 8.25 12.08 0.66
N THR A 67 8.08 12.37 1.95
CA THR A 67 7.44 11.48 2.91
C THR A 67 6.40 12.23 3.72
N ILE A 68 5.36 11.51 4.15
CA ILE A 68 4.30 12.01 5.05
C ILE A 68 4.20 11.15 6.30
N ASP A 69 3.79 11.77 7.41
CA ASP A 69 3.43 11.04 8.62
C ASP A 69 2.00 10.51 8.48
N VAL A 70 1.87 9.19 8.50
CA VAL A 70 0.60 8.48 8.31
C VAL A 70 -0.34 8.67 9.48
N ARG A 71 0.18 8.99 10.67
CA ARG A 71 -0.64 9.31 11.84
C ARG A 71 -1.53 10.52 11.58
N ASP A 72 -1.01 11.49 10.83
CA ASP A 72 -1.72 12.70 10.47
C ASP A 72 -2.47 12.53 9.13
N PHE A 73 -1.83 11.90 8.15
CA PHE A 73 -2.40 11.76 6.80
C PHE A 73 -3.56 10.76 6.74
N ALA A 74 -3.41 9.58 7.37
CA ALA A 74 -4.38 8.50 7.32
C ALA A 74 -4.55 7.84 8.71
N PRO A 75 -5.05 8.57 9.72
CA PRO A 75 -5.13 8.10 11.11
C PRO A 75 -5.92 6.80 11.27
N LYS A 76 -6.94 6.58 10.42
CA LYS A 76 -7.71 5.33 10.40
C LYS A 76 -6.85 4.12 9.99
N ALA A 77 -6.02 4.27 8.96
CA ALA A 77 -5.11 3.22 8.54
C ALA A 77 -4.00 3.01 9.58
N TRP A 78 -3.42 4.08 10.14
CA TRP A 78 -2.42 3.95 11.19
C TRP A 78 -2.95 3.18 12.40
N GLY A 79 -4.16 3.50 12.84
CA GLY A 79 -4.84 2.81 13.93
C GLY A 79 -5.03 1.31 13.64
N ALA A 80 -5.48 0.96 12.44
CA ALA A 80 -5.62 -0.43 12.02
C ALA A 80 -4.27 -1.17 11.96
N ILE A 81 -3.21 -0.55 11.44
CA ILE A 81 -1.85 -1.11 11.40
C ILE A 81 -1.35 -1.40 12.82
N CYS A 82 -1.50 -0.42 13.71
CA CYS A 82 -1.15 -0.58 15.12
C CYS A 82 -1.94 -1.72 15.76
N GLU A 83 -3.23 -1.83 15.45
CA GLU A 83 -4.10 -2.86 16.00
C GLU A 83 -3.69 -4.27 15.58
N LEU A 84 -3.47 -4.47 14.29
CA LEU A 84 -3.00 -5.76 13.76
C LEU A 84 -1.58 -6.11 14.23
N SER A 85 -0.75 -5.11 14.52
CA SER A 85 0.63 -5.28 14.98
C SER A 85 0.75 -5.47 16.51
N GLY A 86 -0.38 -5.51 17.24
CA GLY A 86 -0.38 -5.70 18.70
C GLY A 86 -0.02 -4.44 19.51
N GLY A 87 -0.21 -3.27 18.91
CA GLY A 87 -0.10 -1.94 19.52
C GLY A 87 1.00 -1.09 18.90
N GLU A 88 0.82 0.23 18.93
CA GLU A 88 1.76 1.21 18.34
C GLU A 88 3.20 1.04 18.82
N LYS A 89 3.41 0.68 20.10
CA LYS A 89 4.76 0.43 20.67
C LYS A 89 5.51 -0.73 20.01
N ARG A 90 4.83 -1.60 19.26
CA ARG A 90 5.44 -2.71 18.51
C ARG A 90 5.70 -2.35 17.05
N VAL A 91 5.20 -1.22 16.58
CA VAL A 91 5.44 -0.72 15.24
C VAL A 91 6.72 0.11 15.27
N ALA A 92 7.67 -0.21 14.40
CA ALA A 92 8.91 0.57 14.32
C ALA A 92 8.59 2.01 13.88
N GLU A 93 9.23 3.00 14.52
CA GLU A 93 8.99 4.43 14.29
C GLU A 93 9.11 4.82 12.80
N ILE A 94 10.01 4.18 12.04
CA ILE A 94 10.16 4.42 10.60
C ILE A 94 8.92 4.06 9.78
N SER A 95 8.09 3.14 10.26
CA SER A 95 6.91 2.63 9.54
C SER A 95 5.79 3.67 9.43
N ARG A 96 5.85 4.78 10.20
CA ARG A 96 4.88 5.87 10.09
C ARG A 96 5.12 6.77 8.88
N LEU A 97 6.25 6.63 8.19
CA LEU A 97 6.62 7.48 7.07
C LEU A 97 6.26 6.78 5.76
N TRP A 98 5.24 7.26 5.06
CA TRP A 98 4.94 6.82 3.70
C TRP A 98 5.59 7.75 2.69
N GLY A 99 6.35 7.17 1.77
CA GLY A 99 6.96 7.87 0.66
C GLY A 99 6.00 8.06 -0.51
N ASP A 100 6.33 9.00 -1.39
CA ASP A 100 5.71 9.17 -2.71
C ASP A 100 6.35 8.28 -3.79
N ASN A 101 6.89 7.13 -3.41
CA ASN A 101 7.43 6.08 -4.28
C ASN A 101 6.32 5.20 -4.86
N PHE A 102 5.44 5.81 -5.64
CA PHE A 102 4.31 5.12 -6.23
C PHE A 102 4.74 3.98 -7.15
N ILE A 103 3.97 2.89 -7.10
CA ILE A 103 4.00 1.82 -8.10
C ILE A 103 2.90 2.14 -9.09
N VAL A 104 3.27 2.77 -10.20
CA VAL A 104 2.33 3.21 -11.22
C VAL A 104 2.14 2.10 -12.25
N ASN A 105 0.89 1.75 -12.55
CA ASN A 105 0.52 0.76 -13.54
C ASN A 105 -0.31 1.44 -14.63
N PHE A 106 0.23 1.56 -15.85
CA PHE A 106 -0.44 2.16 -17.00
C PHE A 106 -1.27 1.15 -17.81
N SER A 107 -1.31 -0.10 -17.34
CA SER A 107 -1.85 -1.25 -18.08
C SER A 107 -1.13 -1.46 -19.42
N SER A 108 -1.57 -2.45 -20.17
CA SER A 108 -1.17 -2.61 -21.57
C SER A 108 -2.34 -3.11 -22.39
N ALA A 109 -2.29 -2.85 -23.70
CA ALA A 109 -3.32 -3.33 -24.62
C ALA A 109 -3.50 -4.87 -24.55
N LYS A 110 -2.46 -5.61 -24.15
CA LYS A 110 -2.49 -7.06 -23.97
C LYS A 110 -3.30 -7.50 -22.74
N LEU A 111 -3.30 -6.70 -21.68
CA LEU A 111 -4.01 -6.98 -20.43
C LEU A 111 -5.48 -6.53 -20.47
N LYS A 112 -5.83 -5.58 -21.34
CA LYS A 112 -7.22 -5.11 -21.50
C LYS A 112 -8.20 -6.17 -22.00
N VAL A 113 -7.70 -7.27 -22.59
CA VAL A 113 -8.54 -8.27 -23.29
C VAL A 113 -8.80 -9.53 -22.44
N ARG A 114 -8.08 -9.70 -21.32
CA ARG A 114 -8.25 -10.88 -20.44
C ARG A 114 -7.86 -10.59 -19.00
N ILE A 115 -8.62 -11.13 -18.06
CA ILE A 115 -8.19 -11.25 -16.67
C ILE A 115 -7.22 -12.42 -16.60
N ILE A 116 -5.97 -12.16 -16.21
CA ILE A 116 -4.95 -13.19 -16.01
C ILE A 116 -5.07 -13.70 -14.56
N GLY A 117 -5.22 -15.01 -14.39
CA GLY A 117 -5.26 -15.61 -13.06
C GLY A 117 -3.87 -15.56 -12.39
N PRO A 118 -3.78 -15.62 -11.04
CA PRO A 118 -2.50 -15.50 -10.34
C PRO A 118 -1.41 -16.48 -10.78
N ARG A 119 -1.81 -17.69 -11.21
CA ARG A 119 -0.89 -18.75 -11.68
C ARG A 119 -0.26 -18.47 -13.05
N ASP A 120 -0.88 -17.60 -13.83
CA ASP A 120 -0.46 -17.23 -15.17
C ASP A 120 0.30 -15.88 -15.18
N LEU A 121 0.50 -15.28 -13.99
CA LEU A 121 1.36 -14.12 -13.81
C LEU A 121 2.81 -14.58 -13.68
N ASP A 122 3.70 -13.96 -14.44
CA ASP A 122 5.15 -14.25 -14.47
C ASP A 122 5.92 -13.63 -13.29
N ASN A 123 5.28 -12.77 -12.51
CA ASN A 123 5.85 -12.03 -11.37
C ASN A 123 4.98 -12.13 -10.10
N TRP A 124 4.22 -13.20 -9.95
CA TRP A 124 3.51 -13.45 -8.69
C TRP A 124 4.51 -13.96 -7.63
N HIS A 125 4.55 -13.31 -6.47
CA HIS A 125 5.46 -13.63 -5.37
C HIS A 125 4.84 -13.27 -4.01
N VAL A 126 5.53 -13.65 -2.94
CA VAL A 126 5.19 -13.29 -1.56
C VAL A 126 6.26 -12.33 -1.05
N ASP A 127 5.87 -11.09 -0.74
CA ASP A 127 6.81 -10.11 -0.19
C ASP A 127 7.49 -10.65 1.07
N GLY A 128 8.82 -10.58 1.08
CA GLY A 128 9.66 -11.08 2.17
C GLY A 128 10.27 -12.47 1.93
N ASP A 129 9.89 -13.16 0.85
CA ASP A 129 10.45 -14.47 0.47
C ASP A 129 11.94 -14.45 0.11
N SER A 130 12.48 -13.26 -0.18
CA SER A 130 13.87 -13.05 -0.57
C SER A 130 14.87 -12.97 0.60
N PHE A 131 14.41 -13.03 1.86
CA PHE A 131 15.28 -13.00 3.03
C PHE A 131 14.81 -13.93 4.16
N ILE A 132 15.72 -14.23 5.09
CA ILE A 132 15.42 -15.07 6.25
C ILE A 132 14.73 -14.22 7.32
N HIS A 133 13.60 -14.69 7.83
CA HIS A 133 12.92 -14.09 8.97
C HIS A 133 13.52 -14.61 10.28
N HIS A 134 13.90 -13.69 11.16
CA HIS A 134 14.25 -14.00 12.54
C HIS A 134 13.17 -13.44 13.47
N LEU A 135 12.89 -14.13 14.57
CA LEU A 135 11.83 -13.75 15.52
C LEU A 135 12.01 -12.34 16.11
N ASP A 136 13.24 -11.85 16.14
CA ASP A 136 13.67 -10.59 16.71
C ASP A 136 14.08 -9.54 15.66
N SER A 137 14.03 -9.87 14.36
CA SER A 137 14.46 -8.95 13.31
C SER A 137 13.27 -8.18 12.73
N PRO A 138 13.37 -6.85 12.53
CA PRO A 138 12.27 -6.01 12.06
C PRO A 138 12.04 -6.13 10.54
N ASN A 139 12.31 -7.28 9.93
CA ASN A 139 12.45 -7.39 8.49
C ASN A 139 11.14 -7.08 7.76
N GLN A 140 10.03 -7.70 8.17
CA GLN A 140 8.70 -7.42 7.62
C GLN A 140 7.61 -8.00 8.52
N GLY A 141 6.58 -7.20 8.80
CA GLY A 141 5.40 -7.62 9.55
C GLY A 141 4.13 -7.53 8.71
N LEU A 142 3.75 -6.31 8.31
CA LEU A 142 2.63 -6.04 7.43
C LEU A 142 3.12 -5.30 6.19
N LEU A 143 2.63 -5.70 5.02
CA LEU A 143 2.70 -4.89 3.81
C LEU A 143 1.46 -4.01 3.74
N VAL A 144 1.65 -2.71 3.55
CA VAL A 144 0.56 -1.76 3.41
C VAL A 144 0.57 -1.18 2.00
N ILE A 145 -0.56 -1.24 1.31
CA ILE A 145 -0.73 -0.75 -0.05
C ILE A 145 -1.79 0.37 -0.03
N PRO A 146 -1.38 1.64 0.02
CA PRO A 146 -2.31 2.76 -0.13
C PRO A 146 -2.76 2.86 -1.59
N CYS A 147 -4.02 2.54 -1.87
CA CYS A 147 -4.61 2.76 -3.20
C CYS A 147 -4.98 4.24 -3.36
N ILE A 148 -4.15 4.99 -4.08
CA ILE A 148 -4.32 6.44 -4.30
C ILE A 148 -5.29 6.75 -5.46
N THR A 149 -5.55 5.76 -6.30
CA THR A 149 -6.56 5.77 -7.37
C THR A 149 -7.51 4.59 -7.19
N ASP A 150 -8.69 4.67 -7.79
CA ASP A 150 -9.67 3.58 -7.76
C ASP A 150 -9.14 2.39 -8.61
N VAL A 151 -9.24 1.16 -8.08
CA VAL A 151 -8.71 -0.09 -8.68
C VAL A 151 -9.84 -1.08 -8.95
#